data_AF-A0A5B8J962-F1
#
_entry.id   AF-A0A5B8J962-F1
#
_cell.length_a   1.000
_cell.length_b   1.000
_cell.length_c   1.000
_cell.angle_alpha   90.00
_cell.angle_beta   90.00
_cell.angle_gamma   90.00
#
_symmetry.space_group_name_H-M   'P 1'
#
loop_
_entity.id
_entity.type
_entity.pdbx_description
1 polymer ?
#
loop_
_entity_poly.entity_id
_entity_poly.type
_entity_poly.pdbx_seq_one_letter_code
_entity_poly.pdbx_strand_id
1 'polypeptide(L)'
;MIGIVIPVVGLIVTIVIGNRGSSPGSEPASGNTGSRDTAPSTTAGAGDTAISPKVRFKGTVRIKFGTGGEEVDLDSKPPLVAQSIEGYDISIGSTTGEPSLSAEGGDLTLAPLPDSGPAPGEAECVERIEKNGAYHADLTRGARFCVQSKEGRTAYLRTVSAPTAGPVLLAVTVWEQPG
;
A
#
# COMPACT_ATOMS: atom_id res chain seq x y z
N MET A 1 33.49 -6.35 32.86
CA MET A 1 32.58 -7.10 31.98
C MET A 1 31.22 -7.13 32.67
N ILE A 2 30.34 -6.17 32.34
CA ILE A 2 29.04 -6.01 33.00
C ILE A 2 28.00 -6.62 32.06
N GLY A 3 27.40 -7.75 32.46
CA GLY A 3 26.40 -8.46 31.69
C GLY A 3 25.02 -7.85 31.87
N ILE A 4 24.41 -7.41 30.77
CA ILE A 4 23.04 -6.90 30.73
C ILE A 4 22.11 -8.11 30.52
N VAL A 5 21.25 -8.36 31.50
CA VAL A 5 20.17 -9.36 31.39
C VAL A 5 18.94 -8.65 30.85
N ILE A 6 18.43 -9.10 29.70
CA ILE A 6 17.18 -8.61 29.10
C ILE A 6 16.05 -9.57 29.51
N PRO A 7 15.06 -9.13 30.32
CA PRO A 7 13.89 -9.96 30.56
C PRO A 7 12.94 -9.92 29.36
N VAL A 8 12.70 -11.09 28.76
CA VAL A 8 11.65 -11.29 27.76
C VAL A 8 10.31 -11.35 28.49
N VAL A 9 9.51 -10.29 28.37
CA VAL A 9 8.12 -10.28 28.84
C VAL A 9 7.25 -10.89 27.75
N GLY A 10 6.83 -12.14 27.95
CA GLY A 10 5.85 -12.83 27.10
C GLY A 10 4.44 -12.30 27.37
N LEU A 11 3.78 -11.79 26.33
CA LEU A 11 2.41 -11.29 26.41
C LEU A 11 1.44 -12.42 26.02
N ILE A 12 0.71 -12.95 27.00
CA ILE A 12 -0.38 -13.93 26.77
C ILE A 12 -1.68 -13.15 26.61
N VAL A 13 -2.30 -13.21 25.43
CA VAL A 13 -3.63 -12.65 25.18
C VAL A 13 -4.67 -13.73 25.44
N THR A 14 -5.42 -13.59 26.53
CA THR A 14 -6.56 -14.46 26.85
C THR A 14 -7.85 -13.78 26.38
N ILE A 15 -8.49 -14.31 25.35
CA ILE A 15 -9.80 -13.83 24.89
C ILE A 15 -10.88 -14.51 25.75
N VAL A 16 -11.57 -13.74 26.57
CA VAL A 16 -12.74 -14.20 27.35
C VAL A 16 -14.01 -13.88 26.56
N ILE A 17 -14.65 -14.91 26.01
CA ILE A 17 -15.99 -14.80 25.43
C ILE A 17 -16.99 -14.95 26.58
N GLY A 18 -17.57 -13.83 27.00
CA GLY A 18 -18.65 -13.82 27.99
C GLY A 18 -20.00 -14.08 27.32
N ASN A 19 -20.64 -15.20 27.64
CA ASN A 19 -22.10 -15.32 27.52
C ASN A 19 -22.65 -15.83 28.85
N ARG A 20 -23.12 -14.90 29.69
CA ARG A 20 -23.86 -15.19 30.92
C ARG A 20 -25.33 -15.38 30.56
N GLY A 21 -25.84 -16.58 30.79
CA GLY A 21 -27.27 -16.91 30.71
C GLY A 21 -27.59 -18.16 31.54
N SER A 22 -27.81 -17.92 32.83
CA SER A 22 -28.58 -18.65 33.86
C SER A 22 -28.94 -20.15 33.71
N SER A 23 -28.52 -20.95 34.69
CA SER A 23 -29.01 -22.31 35.03
C SER A 23 -30.45 -22.29 35.59
N PRO A 24 -31.21 -23.41 35.59
CA PRO A 24 -31.02 -24.46 36.61
C PRO A 24 -31.28 -25.93 36.16
N GLY A 25 -30.53 -26.86 36.77
CA GLY A 25 -31.08 -28.09 37.38
C GLY A 25 -31.41 -29.33 36.53
N SER A 26 -30.81 -30.46 36.95
CA SER A 26 -31.31 -31.86 36.95
C SER A 26 -30.92 -32.81 35.81
N GLU A 27 -30.09 -33.81 36.16
CA GLU A 27 -29.89 -35.13 35.51
C GLU A 27 -31.15 -36.04 35.63
N PRO A 28 -31.19 -37.29 35.08
CA PRO A 28 -30.66 -37.85 33.82
C PRO A 28 -31.74 -38.65 33.02
N ALA A 29 -31.35 -39.24 31.88
CA ALA A 29 -31.80 -40.54 31.31
C ALA A 29 -32.30 -40.55 29.84
N SER A 30 -31.79 -41.57 29.14
CA SER A 30 -32.17 -42.19 27.86
C SER A 30 -33.58 -41.93 27.31
N GLY A 31 -33.63 -41.63 26.00
CA GLY A 31 -34.85 -41.69 25.19
C GLY A 31 -34.57 -41.48 23.72
N ASN A 32 -34.76 -42.54 22.93
CA ASN A 32 -34.59 -42.62 21.48
C ASN A 32 -35.71 -41.86 20.72
N THR A 33 -35.47 -41.61 19.42
CA THR A 33 -36.39 -41.26 18.30
C THR A 33 -36.58 -39.80 17.88
N GLY A 34 -36.42 -39.56 16.56
CA GLY A 34 -37.20 -38.56 15.83
C GLY A 34 -36.41 -37.55 14.99
N SER A 35 -36.45 -37.71 13.67
CA SER A 35 -35.97 -36.76 12.65
C SER A 35 -36.37 -35.30 12.90
N ARG A 36 -35.46 -34.38 12.58
CA ARG A 36 -35.75 -33.10 11.88
C ARG A 36 -34.45 -32.50 11.35
N ASP A 37 -34.31 -32.57 10.03
CA ASP A 37 -33.43 -31.72 9.25
C ASP A 37 -33.67 -30.25 9.62
N THR A 38 -32.66 -29.60 10.18
CA THR A 38 -32.62 -28.14 10.27
C THR A 38 -31.26 -27.72 9.74
N ALA A 39 -31.18 -27.54 8.42
CA ALA A 39 -30.04 -26.90 7.79
C ALA A 39 -29.96 -25.45 8.30
N PRO A 40 -28.83 -25.01 8.88
CA PRO A 40 -28.62 -23.59 9.06
C PRO A 40 -28.49 -22.98 7.67
N SER A 41 -29.46 -22.15 7.30
CA SER A 41 -29.34 -21.23 6.18
C SER A 41 -28.18 -20.30 6.49
N THR A 42 -27.01 -20.62 5.96
CA THR A 42 -25.95 -19.64 5.73
C THR A 42 -26.51 -18.65 4.71
N THR A 43 -27.10 -17.56 5.22
CA THR A 43 -27.24 -16.32 4.46
C THR A 43 -25.81 -15.91 4.10
N ALA A 44 -25.38 -16.32 2.90
CA ALA A 44 -24.21 -15.77 2.25
C ALA A 44 -24.49 -14.28 2.13
N GLY A 45 -23.88 -13.51 3.04
CA GLY A 45 -23.81 -12.07 2.94
C GLY A 45 -23.35 -11.75 1.53
N ALA A 46 -24.11 -10.87 0.87
CA ALA A 46 -23.82 -10.38 -0.46
C ALA A 46 -22.32 -10.17 -0.60
N GLY A 47 -21.70 -10.97 -1.46
CA GLY A 47 -20.31 -10.79 -1.83
C GLY A 47 -20.21 -9.41 -2.43
N ASP A 48 -19.70 -8.47 -1.63
CA ASP A 48 -19.25 -7.18 -2.10
C ASP A 48 -18.28 -7.51 -3.23
N THR A 49 -18.74 -7.34 -4.45
CA THR A 49 -17.98 -7.72 -5.63
C THR A 49 -16.93 -6.65 -5.74
N ALA A 50 -15.80 -6.84 -5.04
CA ALA A 50 -14.68 -5.92 -5.02
C ALA A 50 -14.32 -5.62 -6.47
N ILE A 51 -14.73 -4.44 -6.93
CA ILE A 51 -14.51 -4.02 -8.30
C ILE A 51 -13.00 -3.93 -8.45
N SER A 52 -12.43 -4.79 -9.29
CA SER A 52 -11.01 -4.74 -9.56
C SER A 52 -10.67 -3.37 -10.15
N PRO A 53 -9.69 -2.65 -9.59
CA PRO A 53 -9.42 -1.28 -9.97
C PRO A 53 -8.93 -1.20 -11.41
N LYS A 54 -9.49 -0.25 -12.15
CA LYS A 54 -9.20 -0.06 -13.57
C LYS A 54 -7.89 0.70 -13.73
N VAL A 55 -7.03 0.25 -14.62
CA VAL A 55 -5.80 0.99 -14.96
C VAL A 55 -6.16 2.24 -15.78
N ARG A 56 -5.80 3.42 -15.27
CA ARG A 56 -5.96 4.73 -15.92
C ARG A 56 -4.85 4.97 -16.94
N PHE A 57 -3.61 4.68 -16.55
CA PHE A 57 -2.41 4.86 -17.37
C PHE A 57 -1.40 3.76 -17.08
N LYS A 58 -0.71 3.30 -18.13
CA LYS A 58 0.46 2.43 -18.01
C LYS A 58 1.46 2.75 -19.10
N GLY A 59 2.68 3.11 -18.74
CA GLY A 59 3.68 3.56 -19.70
C GLY A 59 4.99 3.97 -19.05
N THR A 60 5.85 4.62 -19.83
CA THR A 60 7.11 5.18 -19.35
C THR A 60 7.02 6.69 -19.29
N VAL A 61 7.41 7.26 -18.15
CA VAL A 61 7.57 8.70 -17.94
C VAL A 61 9.06 9.03 -17.98
N ARG A 62 9.42 10.04 -18.75
CA ARG A 62 10.80 10.53 -18.89
C ARG A 62 10.91 11.87 -18.20
N ILE A 63 11.86 11.97 -17.27
CA ILE A 63 12.03 13.10 -16.37
C ILE A 63 13.44 13.62 -16.59
N LYS A 64 13.59 14.91 -16.89
CA LYS A 64 14.90 15.53 -17.01
C LYS A 64 15.50 15.65 -15.61
N PHE A 65 16.66 15.03 -15.43
CA PHE A 65 17.44 15.19 -14.23
C PHE A 65 18.44 16.32 -14.42
N GLY A 66 18.34 17.35 -13.58
CA GLY A 66 19.18 18.54 -13.65
C GLY A 66 19.04 19.40 -12.40
N THR A 67 19.69 20.56 -12.40
CA THR A 67 19.64 21.53 -11.30
C THR A 67 18.21 22.05 -11.13
N GLY A 68 17.55 21.66 -10.04
CA GLY A 68 16.17 22.06 -9.72
C GLY A 68 15.16 20.91 -9.68
N GLY A 69 15.50 19.73 -10.22
CA GLY A 69 14.55 18.62 -10.31
C GLY A 69 13.38 18.86 -11.26
N GLU A 70 12.49 17.89 -11.35
CA GLU A 70 11.20 18.01 -12.02
C GLU A 70 10.11 17.37 -11.15
N GLU A 71 8.92 17.95 -11.23
CA GLU A 71 7.71 17.55 -10.55
C GLU A 71 6.86 16.70 -11.50
N VAL A 72 6.11 15.76 -10.93
CA VAL A 72 5.24 14.84 -11.66
C VAL A 72 3.87 14.85 -11.03
N ASP A 73 2.87 15.17 -11.84
CA ASP A 73 1.44 14.99 -11.54
C ASP A 73 0.99 13.65 -12.16
N LEU A 74 0.58 12.71 -11.31
CA LEU A 74 0.13 11.36 -11.66
C LEU A 74 -1.36 11.29 -12.01
N ASP A 75 -2.10 12.35 -11.73
CA ASP A 75 -3.54 12.45 -11.96
C ASP A 75 -3.87 12.80 -13.42
N SER A 76 -2.97 13.55 -14.04
CA SER A 76 -2.95 13.80 -15.48
C SER A 76 -2.84 12.50 -16.30
N LYS A 77 -3.38 12.52 -17.53
CA LYS A 77 -3.35 11.38 -18.46
C LYS A 77 -2.84 11.82 -19.85
N PRO A 78 -1.58 11.50 -20.23
CA PRO A 78 -0.55 10.83 -19.41
C PRO A 78 -0.10 11.70 -18.22
N PRO A 79 0.62 11.13 -17.22
CA PRO A 79 1.23 11.91 -16.16
C PRO A 79 2.02 13.10 -16.70
N LEU A 80 1.83 14.26 -16.08
CA LEU A 80 2.46 15.51 -16.49
C LEU A 80 3.82 15.65 -15.79
N VAL A 81 4.84 16.10 -16.51
CA VAL A 81 6.18 16.36 -15.96
C VAL A 81 6.60 17.77 -16.32
N ALA A 82 6.99 18.58 -15.33
CA ALA A 82 7.51 19.93 -15.52
C ALA A 82 8.29 20.38 -14.28
N GLN A 83 8.96 21.53 -14.35
CA GLN A 83 9.75 22.04 -13.21
C GLN A 83 8.93 22.68 -12.09
N SER A 84 7.67 23.04 -12.38
CA SER A 84 6.75 23.64 -11.40
C SER A 84 5.33 23.36 -11.86
N ILE A 85 4.63 22.51 -11.12
CA ILE A 85 3.26 22.09 -11.30
C ILE A 85 2.57 22.29 -9.95
N GLU A 86 1.50 23.07 -9.91
CA GLU A 86 0.68 23.15 -8.71
C GLU A 86 0.00 21.80 -8.47
N GLY A 87 0.11 21.26 -7.26
CA GLY A 87 -0.47 19.96 -6.91
C GLY A 87 0.23 18.77 -7.57
N TYR A 88 1.55 18.84 -7.75
CA TYR A 88 2.32 17.67 -8.18
C TYR A 88 2.29 16.59 -7.11
N ASP A 89 2.41 15.32 -7.47
CA ASP A 89 2.37 14.23 -6.47
C ASP A 89 3.76 13.86 -5.96
N ILE A 90 4.72 13.85 -6.88
CA ILE A 90 6.11 13.52 -6.57
C ILE A 90 7.05 14.50 -7.25
N SER A 91 8.20 14.71 -6.65
CA SER A 91 9.33 15.43 -7.23
C SER A 91 10.52 14.49 -7.36
N ILE A 92 11.25 14.63 -8.46
CA ILE A 92 12.50 13.94 -8.71
C ILE A 92 13.60 14.98 -8.64
N GLY A 93 14.51 14.83 -7.69
CA GLY A 93 15.56 15.80 -7.42
C GLY A 93 16.86 15.14 -7.02
N SER A 94 17.80 15.97 -6.56
CA SER A 94 19.07 15.50 -6.01
C SER A 94 19.50 16.35 -4.84
N THR A 95 19.78 15.71 -3.71
CA THR A 95 20.34 16.37 -2.52
C THR A 95 21.86 16.21 -2.46
N THR A 96 22.40 15.09 -2.94
CA THR A 96 23.84 14.73 -2.83
C THR A 96 24.50 14.41 -4.17
N GLY A 97 23.83 14.69 -5.30
CA GLY A 97 24.26 14.28 -6.65
C GLY A 97 23.60 12.98 -7.13
N GLU A 98 23.06 12.19 -6.21
CA GLU A 98 22.26 11.00 -6.53
C GLU A 98 20.79 11.38 -6.77
N PRO A 99 20.11 10.74 -7.74
CA PRO A 99 18.67 10.94 -7.93
C PRO A 99 17.87 10.41 -6.75
N SER A 100 16.87 11.19 -6.35
CA SER A 100 15.92 10.81 -5.29
C SER A 100 14.50 11.23 -5.66
N LEU A 101 13.54 10.56 -5.03
CA LEU A 101 12.11 10.80 -5.18
C LEU A 101 11.56 11.29 -3.85
N SER A 102 10.74 12.34 -3.89
CA SER A 102 10.03 12.84 -2.72
C SER A 102 8.55 13.03 -3.02
N ALA A 103 7.69 12.74 -2.06
CA ALA A 103 6.28 13.13 -2.11
C ALA A 103 6.13 14.65 -1.94
N GLU A 104 5.10 15.23 -2.53
CA GLU A 104 4.78 16.64 -2.33
C GLU A 104 4.52 16.95 -0.84
N GLY A 105 4.96 18.12 -0.38
CA GLY A 105 4.66 18.61 0.97
C GLY A 105 5.31 17.85 2.13
N GLY A 106 6.05 16.78 1.86
CA GLY A 106 6.57 15.88 2.90
C GLY A 106 5.54 14.87 3.41
N ASP A 107 4.45 14.66 2.68
CA ASP A 107 3.41 13.69 3.05
C ASP A 107 3.93 12.24 2.97
N LEU A 108 3.39 11.34 3.80
CA LEU A 108 3.79 9.94 3.86
C LEU A 108 3.07 9.08 2.80
N THR A 109 2.99 9.57 1.56
CA THR A 109 2.24 8.94 0.47
C THR A 109 3.07 8.02 -0.42
N LEU A 110 4.37 7.86 -0.13
CA LEU A 110 5.28 6.96 -0.82
C LEU A 110 5.52 5.70 0.02
N ALA A 111 5.62 4.53 -0.60
CA ALA A 111 6.14 3.33 0.06
C ALA A 111 7.14 2.61 -0.85
N PRO A 112 8.43 2.53 -0.46
CA PRO A 112 9.39 1.66 -1.11
C PRO A 112 8.96 0.20 -1.01
N LEU A 113 9.17 -0.53 -2.10
CA LEU A 113 8.90 -1.96 -2.20
C LEU A 113 10.22 -2.74 -2.30
N PRO A 114 10.21 -4.05 -1.99
CA PRO A 114 11.36 -4.90 -2.26
C PRO A 114 11.78 -4.82 -3.73
N ASP A 115 13.10 -4.80 -3.98
CA ASP A 115 13.71 -4.65 -5.31
C ASP A 115 13.28 -5.71 -6.33
N SER A 116 12.74 -6.82 -5.86
CA SER A 116 12.29 -7.95 -6.67
C SER A 116 10.88 -8.41 -6.29
N GLY A 117 10.25 -9.15 -7.20
CA GLY A 117 8.89 -9.65 -7.04
C GLY A 117 7.94 -9.14 -8.13
N PRO A 118 6.70 -9.65 -8.16
CA PRO A 118 5.69 -9.21 -9.11
C PRO A 118 5.30 -7.76 -8.83
N ALA A 119 4.90 -7.03 -9.87
CA ALA A 119 4.31 -5.70 -9.71
C ALA A 119 3.06 -5.79 -8.81
N PRO A 120 2.93 -4.93 -7.78
CA PRO A 120 1.77 -4.95 -6.90
C PRO A 120 0.51 -4.52 -7.66
N GLY A 121 -0.65 -4.95 -7.16
CA GLY A 121 -1.93 -4.33 -7.50
C GLY A 121 -2.15 -3.05 -6.72
N GLU A 122 -3.21 -2.31 -7.05
CA GLU A 122 -3.58 -1.07 -6.36
C GLU A 122 -3.78 -1.28 -4.86
N ALA A 123 -4.60 -2.26 -4.46
CA ALA A 123 -4.92 -2.53 -3.05
C ALA A 123 -3.67 -2.87 -2.23
N GLU A 124 -2.73 -3.65 -2.80
CA GLU A 124 -1.45 -3.88 -2.14
C GLU A 124 -0.66 -2.58 -2.01
N CYS A 125 -0.68 -1.71 -3.01
CA CYS A 125 -0.02 -0.41 -2.90
C CYS A 125 -0.61 0.47 -1.80
N VAL A 126 -1.93 0.55 -1.69
CA VAL A 126 -2.60 1.28 -0.60
C VAL A 126 -2.15 0.74 0.74
N GLU A 127 -2.21 -0.58 0.94
CA GLU A 127 -1.77 -1.24 2.17
C GLU A 127 -0.29 -0.97 2.50
N ARG A 128 0.57 -0.93 1.48
CA ARG A 128 2.01 -0.66 1.65
C ARG A 128 2.26 0.77 2.10
N ILE A 129 1.53 1.74 1.56
CA ILE A 129 1.61 3.16 1.94
C ILE A 129 1.11 3.34 3.37
N GLU A 130 -0.03 2.76 3.73
CA GLU A 130 -0.56 2.83 5.09
C GLU A 130 0.42 2.27 6.14
N LYS A 131 1.08 1.16 5.80
CA LYS A 131 1.98 0.47 6.75
C LYS A 131 3.40 1.02 6.78
N ASN A 132 3.92 1.46 5.63
CA ASN A 132 5.33 1.80 5.44
C ASN A 132 5.52 3.14 4.74
N GLY A 133 4.58 4.07 4.94
CA GLY A 133 4.58 5.40 4.36
C GLY A 133 5.88 6.16 4.66
N ALA A 134 6.39 6.80 3.63
CA ALA A 134 7.58 7.62 3.59
C ALA A 134 7.28 8.86 2.76
N TYR A 135 8.08 9.90 2.94
CA TYR A 135 8.02 11.11 2.10
C TYR A 135 9.19 11.19 1.11
N HIS A 136 10.16 10.28 1.22
CA HIS A 136 11.41 10.30 0.48
C HIS A 136 11.95 8.90 0.24
N ALA A 137 12.58 8.68 -0.91
CA ALA A 137 13.36 7.47 -1.19
C ALA A 137 14.44 7.70 -2.26
N ASP A 138 15.50 6.90 -2.19
CA ASP A 138 16.55 6.88 -3.21
C ASP A 138 16.06 6.26 -4.52
N LEU A 139 16.41 6.86 -5.65
CA LEU A 139 16.12 6.30 -6.97
C LEU A 139 17.32 5.55 -7.51
N THR A 140 17.32 4.24 -7.32
CA THR A 140 18.26 3.34 -8.00
C THR A 140 17.58 2.61 -9.14
N ARG A 141 18.36 2.14 -10.13
CA ARG A 141 17.80 1.31 -11.20
C ARG A 141 17.16 0.07 -10.59
N GLY A 142 15.91 -0.18 -10.98
CA GLY A 142 15.15 -1.32 -10.52
C GLY A 142 14.34 -1.05 -9.26
N ALA A 143 14.56 0.08 -8.57
CA ALA A 143 13.78 0.46 -7.39
C ALA A 143 12.29 0.56 -7.71
N ARG A 144 11.47 0.28 -6.71
CA ARG A 144 10.02 0.04 -6.86
C ARG A 144 9.28 0.77 -5.75
N PHE A 145 8.20 1.43 -6.11
CA PHE A 145 7.46 2.27 -5.18
C PHE A 145 5.96 2.19 -5.41
N CYS A 146 5.21 2.26 -4.33
CA CYS A 146 3.81 2.65 -4.36
C CYS A 146 3.71 4.14 -4.01
N VAL A 147 2.83 4.86 -4.69
CA VAL A 147 2.56 6.29 -4.44
C VAL A 147 1.06 6.50 -4.39
N GLN A 148 0.61 7.40 -3.53
CA GLN A 148 -0.75 7.94 -3.57
C GLN A 148 -0.69 9.44 -3.87
N SER A 149 -1.44 9.89 -4.87
CA SER A 149 -1.63 11.32 -5.16
C SER A 149 -2.45 11.99 -4.07
N LYS A 150 -2.40 13.31 -3.99
CA LYS A 150 -3.20 14.07 -3.01
C LYS A 150 -4.70 13.91 -3.22
N GLU A 151 -5.11 13.70 -4.46
CA GLU A 151 -6.48 13.45 -4.86
C GLU A 151 -6.91 12.04 -4.49
N GLY A 152 -5.97 11.15 -4.15
CA GLY A 152 -6.22 9.79 -3.68
C GLY A 152 -6.05 8.71 -4.75
N ARG A 153 -5.48 9.01 -5.94
CA ARG A 153 -5.12 7.96 -6.91
C ARG A 153 -3.89 7.22 -6.43
N THR A 154 -3.90 5.92 -6.60
CA THR A 154 -2.72 5.10 -6.33
C THR A 154 -1.95 4.85 -7.62
N ALA A 155 -0.63 4.78 -7.51
CA ALA A 155 0.28 4.45 -8.59
C ALA A 155 1.38 3.49 -8.13
N TYR A 156 1.85 2.66 -9.06
CA TYR A 156 3.05 1.87 -8.95
C TYR A 156 4.13 2.42 -9.88
N LEU A 157 5.31 2.67 -9.34
CA LEU A 157 6.47 3.16 -10.05
C LEU A 157 7.59 2.12 -10.00
N ARG A 158 8.27 1.94 -11.14
CA ARG A 158 9.53 1.20 -11.22
C ARG A 158 10.57 2.04 -11.94
N THR A 159 11.70 2.25 -11.32
CA THR A 159 12.82 2.97 -11.93
C THR A 159 13.49 2.11 -12.99
N VAL A 160 13.42 2.55 -14.24
CA VAL A 160 14.10 1.91 -15.39
C VAL A 160 15.55 2.40 -15.49
N SER A 161 15.75 3.70 -15.31
CA SER A 161 17.07 4.32 -15.19
C SER A 161 17.03 5.54 -14.28
N ALA A 162 18.06 5.69 -13.46
CA ALA A 162 18.29 6.86 -12.64
C ALA A 162 19.80 7.17 -12.62
N PRO A 163 20.37 7.68 -13.72
CA PRO A 163 21.76 8.08 -13.75
C PRO A 163 21.95 9.38 -12.95
N THR A 164 23.15 9.62 -12.42
CA THR A 164 23.53 10.90 -11.81
C THR A 164 23.63 12.05 -12.82
N ALA A 165 23.65 11.73 -14.12
CA ALA A 165 23.57 12.70 -15.21
C ALA A 165 22.71 12.14 -16.36
N GLY A 166 21.74 12.93 -16.82
CA GLY A 166 20.81 12.53 -17.89
C GLY A 166 19.46 12.07 -17.35
N PRO A 167 18.52 11.69 -18.23
CA PRO A 167 17.12 11.51 -17.85
C PRO A 167 16.89 10.34 -16.88
N VAL A 168 16.02 10.55 -15.90
CA VAL A 168 15.38 9.49 -15.14
C VAL A 168 14.22 8.93 -15.97
N LEU A 169 14.10 7.61 -15.99
CA LEU A 169 13.00 6.90 -16.67
C LEU A 169 12.26 6.06 -15.63
N LEU A 170 10.95 6.29 -15.51
CA LEU A 170 10.07 5.52 -14.65
C LEU A 170 9.06 4.75 -15.50
N ALA A 171 8.91 3.45 -15.25
CA ALA A 171 7.75 2.70 -15.68
C ALA A 171 6.64 2.93 -14.64
N VAL A 172 5.48 3.42 -15.09
CA VAL A 172 4.39 3.88 -14.25
C VAL A 172 3.12 3.11 -14.57
N THR A 173 2.39 2.71 -13.54
CA THR A 173 0.99 2.26 -13.63
C THR A 173 0.17 3.10 -12.67
N VAL A 174 -0.84 3.82 -13.16
CA VAL A 174 -1.78 4.61 -12.35
C VAL A 174 -3.15 3.96 -12.47
N TRP A 175 -3.83 3.79 -11.34
CA TRP A 175 -5.20 3.28 -11.29
C TRP A 175 -6.22 4.42 -11.25
N GLU A 176 -7.43 4.17 -11.77
CA GLU A 176 -8.58 5.05 -11.54
C GLU A 176 -8.98 4.95 -10.06
N GLN A 177 -9.51 6.03 -9.51
CA GLN A 177 -10.01 6.02 -8.13
C GLN A 177 -11.22 5.09 -7.99
N PRO A 178 -11.43 4.51 -6.79
CA PRO A 178 -12.72 3.93 -6.44
C PRO A 178 -13.82 4.99 -6.64
N GLY A 179 -14.85 4.63 -7.41
CA GLY A 179 -16.00 5.50 -7.69
C GLY A 179 -17.07 5.48 -6.60
#